data_AF-A1DCW0-F1
#
_entry.id   AF-A1DCW0-F1
#
_cell.length_a   1.000
_cell.length_b   1.000
_cell.length_c   1.000
_cell.angle_alpha   90.00
_cell.angle_beta   90.00
_cell.angle_gamma   90.00
#
_symmetry.space_group_name_H-M   'P 1'
#
loop_
_entity.id
_entity.type
_entity.pdbx_description
1 polymer ?
#
loop_
_entity_poly.entity_id
_entity_poly.type
_entity_poly.pdbx_seq_one_letter_code
_entity_poly.pdbx_strand_id
1 'polypeptide(L)'
;MISVVEKEKNPFSATVVIIGAGPVGLLTALRLAQSGIKVDIVEKEAELSDAPRACSYYAAALHALQKANVLDDIKTAGFTTRGLCWRGPLADDGRGGNKLGEMLACLPIVGTNDWDHGVVNLQQSKLASLLYKRAVETGLVKVHFGLRLKGIHQDADSVTATVTRADGSAETTFRAAFLVGADGGRSTTRKLLGIQFKGHSWPERLVAIDVWIKDAEFDDNFPSSLFVDPVHWGLVSPLEKPQRGKETLWRCTVALHPSDQRGDDQVVAEESIKSLLSHVVPGPQLDTATVVRASPYRVHQLCATTMNSGRCVLVGDAAHLNNPMGAMGLTTGILDADALADALELIIHEGEPIGVLDVYTDERRRAFQMFVDPSSSQNKLRIASDVSTAKQDWLIRFMARASDDSDLVKHATDAFFSVWRTDMRKSLCTHKA
;
A
#
# COMPACT_ATOMS: atom_id res chain seq x y z
N MET A 1 44.56 -16.80 -37.31
CA MET A 1 43.51 -17.37 -36.45
C MET A 1 43.20 -16.36 -35.36
N ILE A 2 42.22 -15.49 -35.60
CA ILE A 2 41.63 -14.66 -34.54
C ILE A 2 40.27 -15.31 -34.30
N SER A 3 40.19 -16.08 -33.23
CA SER A 3 38.95 -16.68 -32.74
C SER A 3 38.11 -15.55 -32.15
N VAL A 4 37.14 -15.07 -32.93
CA VAL A 4 36.05 -14.26 -32.42
C VAL A 4 35.15 -15.21 -31.65
N VAL A 5 35.26 -15.20 -30.33
CA VAL A 5 34.28 -15.86 -29.47
C VAL A 5 32.98 -15.07 -29.60
N GLU A 6 32.05 -15.58 -30.42
CA GLU A 6 30.67 -15.15 -30.39
C GLU A 6 30.15 -15.34 -28.96
N LYS A 7 29.91 -14.23 -28.26
CA LYS A 7 29.05 -14.23 -27.08
C LYS A 7 27.67 -14.66 -27.56
N GLU A 8 27.31 -15.92 -27.38
CA GLU A 8 25.91 -16.35 -27.39
C GLU A 8 25.16 -15.52 -26.33
N LYS A 9 24.57 -14.40 -26.75
CA LYS A 9 23.55 -13.70 -25.98
C LYS A 9 22.34 -14.63 -25.98
N ASN A 10 22.28 -15.53 -25.01
CA ASN A 10 21.10 -16.36 -24.79
C ASN A 10 19.91 -15.41 -24.51
N PRO A 11 18.93 -15.28 -25.41
CA PRO A 11 17.83 -14.32 -25.25
C PRO A 11 16.83 -14.73 -24.15
N PHE A 12 16.99 -15.91 -23.55
CA PHE A 12 15.98 -16.55 -22.70
C PHE A 12 16.35 -16.70 -21.21
N SER A 13 17.34 -15.96 -20.69
CA SER A 13 17.62 -15.99 -19.23
C SER A 13 17.95 -14.62 -18.63
N ALA A 14 17.10 -13.62 -18.85
CA ALA A 14 17.15 -12.42 -18.03
C ALA A 14 16.72 -12.79 -16.60
N THR A 15 17.64 -12.63 -15.64
CA THR A 15 17.31 -12.68 -14.20
C THR A 15 17.03 -11.26 -13.71
N VAL A 16 16.02 -11.09 -12.88
CA VAL A 16 15.74 -9.85 -12.15
C VAL A 16 15.99 -10.09 -10.67
N VAL A 17 16.70 -9.18 -10.01
CA VAL A 17 16.86 -9.21 -8.54
C VAL A 17 15.92 -8.19 -7.91
N ILE A 18 15.13 -8.62 -6.92
CA ILE A 18 14.20 -7.75 -6.19
C ILE A 18 14.68 -7.63 -4.75
N ILE A 19 14.81 -6.40 -4.25
CA ILE A 19 15.21 -6.12 -2.88
C ILE A 19 13.96 -5.82 -2.06
N GLY A 20 13.57 -6.76 -1.19
CA GLY A 20 12.39 -6.70 -0.32
C GLY A 20 11.28 -7.68 -0.72
N ALA A 21 10.89 -8.54 0.23
CA ALA A 21 9.78 -9.49 0.12
C ALA A 21 8.47 -8.94 0.74
N GLY A 22 8.26 -7.63 0.67
CA GLY A 22 6.95 -7.04 0.93
C GLY A 22 5.93 -7.42 -0.16
N PRO A 23 4.63 -7.14 0.04
CA PRO A 23 3.58 -7.50 -0.93
C PRO A 23 3.85 -6.95 -2.34
N VAL A 24 4.41 -5.74 -2.45
CA VAL A 24 4.76 -5.12 -3.74
C VAL A 24 5.89 -5.89 -4.45
N GLY A 25 6.96 -6.24 -3.72
CA GLY A 25 8.08 -7.02 -4.27
C GLY A 25 7.65 -8.43 -4.68
N LEU A 26 6.83 -9.08 -3.86
CA LEU A 26 6.28 -10.42 -4.14
C LEU A 26 5.33 -10.42 -5.34
N LEU A 27 4.46 -9.40 -5.46
CA LEU A 27 3.59 -9.26 -6.63
C LEU A 27 4.39 -9.01 -7.90
N THR A 28 5.41 -8.14 -7.83
CA THR A 28 6.33 -7.89 -8.95
C THR A 28 6.99 -9.20 -9.38
N ALA A 29 7.53 -9.98 -8.44
CA ALA A 29 8.15 -11.28 -8.72
C ALA A 29 7.19 -12.26 -9.38
N LEU A 30 5.96 -12.38 -8.84
CA LEU A 30 4.94 -13.26 -9.39
C LEU A 30 4.59 -12.90 -10.84
N ARG A 31 4.36 -11.61 -11.12
CA ARG A 31 4.03 -11.15 -12.48
C ARG A 31 5.18 -11.41 -13.46
N LEU A 32 6.42 -11.10 -13.08
CA LEU A 32 7.60 -11.38 -13.90
C LEU A 32 7.78 -12.89 -14.17
N ALA A 33 7.61 -13.71 -13.14
CA ALA A 33 7.69 -15.17 -13.28
C ALA A 33 6.58 -15.75 -14.16
N GLN A 34 5.36 -15.19 -14.12
CA GLN A 34 4.28 -15.56 -15.04
C GLN A 34 4.61 -15.27 -16.51
N SER A 35 5.47 -14.26 -16.77
CA SER A 35 6.00 -13.97 -18.10
C SER A 35 7.28 -14.76 -18.43
N GLY A 36 7.71 -15.69 -17.56
CA GLY A 36 8.87 -16.57 -17.80
C GLY A 36 10.22 -16.00 -17.35
N ILE A 37 10.24 -14.86 -16.63
CA ILE A 37 11.46 -14.21 -16.14
C ILE A 37 11.88 -14.82 -14.80
N LYS A 38 13.17 -15.15 -14.66
CA LYS A 38 13.72 -15.67 -13.39
C LYS A 38 13.89 -14.54 -12.38
N VAL A 39 13.52 -14.77 -11.12
CA VAL A 39 13.56 -13.76 -10.08
C VAL A 39 14.23 -14.27 -8.81
N ASP A 40 15.24 -13.52 -8.34
CA ASP A 40 15.79 -13.68 -6.99
C ASP A 40 15.28 -12.52 -6.12
N ILE A 41 14.57 -12.82 -5.04
CA ILE A 41 14.16 -11.84 -4.03
C ILE A 41 15.13 -11.90 -2.86
N VAL A 42 15.68 -10.77 -2.45
CA VAL A 42 16.54 -10.61 -1.28
C VAL A 42 15.75 -9.89 -0.19
N GLU A 43 15.53 -10.56 0.94
CA GLU A 43 14.82 -10.02 2.11
C GLU A 43 15.75 -9.96 3.32
N LYS A 44 15.75 -8.82 4.02
CA LYS A 44 16.63 -8.57 5.17
C LYS A 44 16.15 -9.28 6.43
N GLU A 45 14.84 -9.47 6.58
CA GLU A 45 14.26 -10.17 7.70
C GLU A 45 14.41 -11.70 7.52
N ALA A 46 14.37 -12.45 8.61
CA ALA A 46 14.51 -13.91 8.58
C ALA A 46 13.24 -14.61 8.05
N GLU A 47 12.10 -13.93 8.11
CA GLU A 47 10.79 -14.42 7.71
C GLU A 47 9.90 -13.25 7.23
N LEU A 48 8.76 -13.57 6.62
CA LEU A 48 7.77 -12.56 6.25
C LEU A 48 7.14 -11.94 7.51
N SER A 49 6.89 -10.64 7.46
CA SER A 49 6.25 -9.94 8.59
C SER A 49 4.82 -10.44 8.83
N ASP A 50 4.51 -10.70 10.09
CA ASP A 50 3.17 -11.05 10.58
C ASP A 50 2.23 -9.84 10.73
N ALA A 51 2.78 -8.62 10.65
CA ALA A 51 2.07 -7.40 11.00
C ALA A 51 0.95 -7.10 9.99
N PRO A 52 -0.30 -6.88 10.44
CA PRO A 52 -1.43 -6.75 9.54
C PRO A 52 -1.36 -5.50 8.66
N ARG A 53 -0.68 -4.43 9.12
CA ARG A 53 -0.44 -3.16 8.39
C ARG A 53 -1.66 -2.71 7.57
N ALA A 54 -1.55 -2.54 6.25
CA ALA A 54 -2.66 -2.18 5.39
C ALA A 54 -3.64 -3.36 5.21
N CYS A 55 -4.94 -3.10 5.10
CA CYS A 55 -5.92 -4.18 5.01
C CYS A 55 -6.96 -4.04 3.90
N SER A 56 -7.03 -2.91 3.19
CA SER A 56 -8.10 -2.62 2.23
C SER A 56 -7.54 -2.30 0.85
N TYR A 57 -8.11 -2.91 -0.19
CA TYR A 57 -7.70 -2.76 -1.58
C TYR A 57 -8.86 -2.26 -2.43
N TYR A 58 -8.64 -1.13 -3.11
CA TYR A 58 -9.64 -0.56 -4.01
C TYR A 58 -9.61 -1.21 -5.38
N ALA A 59 -10.72 -1.04 -6.11
CA ALA A 59 -10.99 -1.70 -7.38
C ALA A 59 -9.85 -1.57 -8.41
N ALA A 60 -9.13 -0.46 -8.42
CA ALA A 60 -7.93 -0.28 -9.26
C ALA A 60 -6.86 -1.38 -9.04
N ALA A 61 -6.51 -1.67 -7.78
CA ALA A 61 -5.58 -2.74 -7.44
C ALA A 61 -6.17 -4.13 -7.74
N LEU A 62 -7.50 -4.29 -7.67
CA LEU A 62 -8.12 -5.58 -8.00
C LEU A 62 -7.86 -5.97 -9.46
N HIS A 63 -7.66 -5.00 -10.38
CA HIS A 63 -7.24 -5.30 -11.76
C HIS A 63 -5.86 -5.93 -11.83
N ALA A 64 -4.89 -5.36 -11.12
CA ALA A 64 -3.55 -5.91 -11.04
C ALA A 64 -3.55 -7.31 -10.38
N LEU A 65 -4.34 -7.50 -9.32
CA LEU A 65 -4.45 -8.78 -8.61
C LEU A 65 -5.18 -9.85 -9.45
N GLN A 66 -6.15 -9.46 -10.27
CA GLN A 66 -6.81 -10.36 -11.22
C GLN A 66 -5.85 -10.75 -12.35
N LYS A 67 -5.07 -9.80 -12.88
CA LYS A 67 -4.05 -10.07 -13.90
C LYS A 67 -2.96 -11.02 -13.38
N ALA A 68 -2.64 -10.93 -12.09
CA ALA A 68 -1.77 -11.88 -11.40
C ALA A 68 -2.43 -13.23 -11.06
N ASN A 69 -3.73 -13.41 -11.35
CA ASN A 69 -4.53 -14.59 -11.04
C ASN A 69 -4.51 -14.98 -9.56
N VAL A 70 -4.67 -13.99 -8.68
CA VAL A 70 -4.73 -14.18 -7.21
C VAL A 70 -5.95 -13.53 -6.56
N LEU A 71 -6.77 -12.79 -7.31
CA LEU A 71 -7.90 -12.05 -6.75
C LEU A 71 -8.92 -12.97 -6.05
N ASP A 72 -9.25 -14.13 -6.62
CA ASP A 72 -10.22 -15.05 -6.03
C ASP A 72 -9.71 -15.70 -4.74
N ASP A 73 -8.41 -16.05 -4.70
CA ASP A 73 -7.77 -16.55 -3.48
C ASP A 73 -7.78 -15.47 -2.38
N ILE A 74 -7.54 -14.20 -2.74
CA ILE A 74 -7.58 -13.06 -1.81
C ILE A 74 -9.00 -12.82 -1.29
N LYS A 75 -10.03 -12.86 -2.16
CA LYS A 75 -11.43 -12.72 -1.76
C LYS A 75 -11.87 -13.87 -0.84
N THR A 76 -11.39 -15.08 -1.08
CA THR A 76 -11.68 -16.26 -0.27
C THR A 76 -11.02 -16.17 1.11
N ALA A 77 -9.77 -15.71 1.18
CA ALA A 77 -9.04 -15.55 2.43
C ALA A 77 -9.47 -14.30 3.23
N GLY A 78 -10.08 -13.32 2.56
CA GLY A 78 -10.50 -12.04 3.09
C GLY A 78 -12.02 -11.88 3.16
N PHE A 79 -12.48 -10.65 2.96
CA PHE A 79 -13.90 -10.32 2.87
C PHE A 79 -14.10 -9.02 2.09
N THR A 80 -15.29 -8.81 1.54
CA THR A 80 -15.63 -7.59 0.80
C THR A 80 -16.48 -6.64 1.65
N THR A 81 -16.28 -5.33 1.44
CA THR A 81 -17.12 -4.25 1.99
C THR A 81 -17.51 -3.29 0.88
N ARG A 82 -18.51 -2.42 1.10
CA ARG A 82 -18.93 -1.46 0.06
C ARG A 82 -17.97 -0.27 -0.06
N GLY A 83 -17.19 0.02 0.97
CA GLY A 83 -16.34 1.21 1.00
C GLY A 83 -15.96 1.62 2.41
N LEU A 84 -15.76 2.92 2.58
CA LEU A 84 -15.56 3.58 3.87
C LEU A 84 -16.60 4.67 4.11
N CYS A 85 -16.69 5.16 5.33
CA CYS A 85 -17.50 6.33 5.66
C CYS A 85 -16.71 7.39 6.42
N TRP A 86 -17.17 8.64 6.34
CA TRP A 86 -16.76 9.71 7.24
C TRP A 86 -17.75 9.78 8.38
N ARG A 87 -17.25 9.89 9.61
CA ARG A 87 -18.06 9.85 10.83
C ARG A 87 -17.65 10.97 11.77
N GLY A 88 -18.62 11.56 12.46
CA GLY A 88 -18.34 12.47 13.58
C GLY A 88 -17.75 11.73 14.80
N PRO A 89 -17.35 12.47 15.84
CA PRO A 89 -16.92 11.90 17.10
C PRO A 89 -17.99 10.99 17.72
N LEU A 90 -17.59 10.14 18.66
CA LEU A 90 -18.54 9.32 19.42
C LEU A 90 -19.63 10.18 20.05
N ALA A 91 -20.86 9.66 20.07
CA ALA A 91 -22.02 10.36 20.59
C ALA A 91 -22.46 9.77 21.92
N ASP A 92 -23.07 10.59 22.78
CA ASP A 92 -23.74 10.12 24.01
C ASP A 92 -24.87 9.13 23.66
N ASP A 93 -24.93 8.01 24.36
CA ASP A 93 -25.97 6.99 24.18
C ASP A 93 -27.24 7.27 25.01
N GLY A 94 -27.22 8.32 25.83
CA GLY A 94 -28.28 8.75 26.74
C GLY A 94 -28.35 7.94 28.05
N ARG A 95 -27.38 7.07 28.32
CA ARG A 95 -27.34 6.12 29.44
C ARG A 95 -26.02 6.18 30.21
N GLY A 96 -25.23 7.24 29.99
CA GLY A 96 -23.92 7.41 30.60
C GLY A 96 -22.79 6.68 29.87
N GLY A 97 -23.04 6.19 28.65
CA GLY A 97 -22.05 5.62 27.76
C GLY A 97 -21.95 6.38 26.43
N ASN A 98 -21.19 5.81 25.50
CA ASN A 98 -21.02 6.35 24.16
C ASN A 98 -21.44 5.31 23.12
N LYS A 99 -21.79 5.79 21.92
CA LYS A 99 -22.07 5.02 20.70
C LYS A 99 -21.34 5.64 19.50
N LEU A 100 -21.38 4.98 18.35
CA LEU A 100 -20.84 5.58 17.12
C LEU A 100 -21.51 6.91 16.79
N GLY A 101 -20.68 7.86 16.38
CA GLY A 101 -21.12 9.18 15.91
C GLY A 101 -21.94 9.13 14.62
N GLU A 102 -22.51 10.28 14.28
CA GLU A 102 -23.23 10.51 13.01
C GLU A 102 -22.36 10.12 11.81
N MET A 103 -22.92 9.34 10.88
CA MET A 103 -22.30 9.12 9.57
C MET A 103 -22.55 10.36 8.70
N LEU A 104 -21.47 11.06 8.33
CA LEU A 104 -21.54 12.32 7.58
C LEU A 104 -21.72 12.08 6.08
N ALA A 105 -21.03 11.06 5.56
CA ALA A 105 -21.10 10.60 4.18
C ALA A 105 -20.46 9.21 4.08
N CYS A 106 -20.77 8.46 3.02
CA CYS A 106 -20.07 7.23 2.67
C CYS A 106 -19.43 7.33 1.29
N LEU A 107 -18.37 6.57 1.06
CA LEU A 107 -17.72 6.42 -0.24
C LEU A 107 -17.89 4.98 -0.69
N PRO A 108 -18.99 4.65 -1.39
CA PRO A 108 -19.13 3.36 -2.03
C PRO A 108 -18.11 3.25 -3.16
N ILE A 109 -17.28 2.23 -3.12
CA ILE A 109 -16.35 1.89 -4.20
C ILE A 109 -17.01 0.80 -5.03
N VAL A 110 -17.96 1.19 -5.87
CA VAL A 110 -18.56 0.29 -6.87
C VAL A 110 -17.69 0.29 -8.13
N GLY A 111 -17.48 -0.89 -8.70
CA GLY A 111 -16.74 -1.04 -9.95
C GLY A 111 -17.52 -0.52 -11.16
N THR A 112 -16.82 -0.28 -12.26
CA THR A 112 -17.43 -0.01 -13.57
C THR A 112 -17.34 -1.25 -14.46
N ASN A 113 -18.33 -1.48 -15.32
CA ASN A 113 -18.30 -2.51 -16.38
C ASN A 113 -18.17 -3.96 -15.84
N ASP A 114 -19.18 -4.43 -15.10
CA ASP A 114 -19.30 -5.80 -14.54
C ASP A 114 -18.24 -6.21 -13.49
N TRP A 115 -17.38 -5.27 -13.07
CA TRP A 115 -16.32 -5.49 -12.08
C TRP A 115 -16.68 -4.98 -10.68
N ASP A 116 -17.88 -5.28 -10.23
CA ASP A 116 -18.34 -4.84 -8.91
C ASP A 116 -17.84 -5.77 -7.79
N HIS A 117 -16.72 -5.39 -7.18
CA HIS A 117 -16.14 -6.14 -6.06
C HIS A 117 -16.00 -5.32 -4.77
N GLY A 118 -16.50 -4.08 -4.75
CA GLY A 118 -16.37 -3.24 -3.57
C GLY A 118 -14.90 -2.97 -3.22
N VAL A 119 -14.65 -2.89 -1.92
CA VAL A 119 -13.33 -2.95 -1.32
C VAL A 119 -13.06 -4.38 -0.85
N VAL A 120 -11.96 -4.98 -1.29
CA VAL A 120 -11.51 -6.27 -0.76
C VAL A 120 -10.63 -6.01 0.45
N ASN A 121 -10.90 -6.73 1.54
CA ASN A 121 -10.18 -6.60 2.79
C ASN A 121 -9.43 -7.88 3.12
N LEU A 122 -8.11 -7.78 3.18
CA LEU A 122 -7.20 -8.84 3.62
C LEU A 122 -5.96 -8.20 4.23
N GLN A 123 -5.57 -8.63 5.43
CA GLN A 123 -4.37 -8.15 6.12
C GLN A 123 -3.14 -8.26 5.21
N GLN A 124 -2.26 -7.26 5.25
CA GLN A 124 -1.06 -7.20 4.42
C GLN A 124 -0.16 -8.42 4.60
N SER A 125 -0.05 -8.94 5.84
CA SER A 125 0.72 -10.15 6.13
C SER A 125 0.14 -11.38 5.42
N LYS A 126 -1.18 -11.57 5.46
CA LYS A 126 -1.88 -12.64 4.74
C LYS A 126 -1.74 -12.50 3.22
N LEU A 127 -1.84 -11.27 2.70
CA LEU A 127 -1.57 -11.01 1.28
C LEU A 127 -0.13 -11.38 0.91
N ALA A 128 0.86 -10.98 1.70
CA ALA A 128 2.26 -11.31 1.46
C ALA A 128 2.49 -12.83 1.50
N SER A 129 1.95 -13.56 2.48
CA SER A 129 2.06 -15.02 2.53
C SER A 129 1.43 -15.69 1.30
N LEU A 130 0.27 -15.21 0.85
CA LEU A 130 -0.40 -15.72 -0.35
C LEU A 130 0.46 -15.47 -1.59
N LEU A 131 0.93 -14.24 -1.80
CA LEU A 131 1.77 -13.88 -2.94
C LEU A 131 3.10 -14.63 -2.93
N TYR A 132 3.72 -14.83 -1.76
CA TYR A 132 4.92 -15.63 -1.61
C TYR A 132 4.70 -17.07 -2.09
N LYS A 133 3.63 -17.71 -1.61
CA LYS A 133 3.28 -19.08 -2.01
C LYS A 133 3.14 -19.15 -3.54
N ARG A 134 2.33 -18.26 -4.12
CA ARG A 134 2.07 -18.23 -5.57
C ARG A 134 3.32 -17.94 -6.40
N ALA A 135 4.17 -17.03 -5.93
CA ALA A 135 5.42 -16.69 -6.60
C ALA A 135 6.38 -17.89 -6.63
N VAL A 136 6.58 -18.58 -5.50
CA VAL A 136 7.47 -19.75 -5.42
C VAL A 136 6.93 -20.95 -6.20
N GLU A 137 5.61 -21.15 -6.23
CA GLU A 137 4.94 -22.21 -7.01
C GLU A 137 5.19 -22.12 -8.52
N THR A 138 5.59 -20.95 -9.04
CA THR A 138 6.01 -20.82 -10.45
C THR A 138 7.29 -21.59 -10.77
N GLY A 139 8.11 -21.92 -9.76
CA GLY A 139 9.45 -22.51 -9.93
C GLY A 139 10.51 -21.54 -10.46
N LEU A 140 10.15 -20.29 -10.76
CA LEU A 140 11.06 -19.26 -11.31
C LEU A 140 11.44 -18.18 -10.28
N VAL A 141 10.80 -18.18 -9.11
CA VAL A 141 11.08 -17.23 -8.02
C VAL A 141 11.79 -17.95 -6.88
N LYS A 142 12.92 -17.40 -6.44
CA LYS A 142 13.63 -17.81 -5.23
C LYS A 142 13.71 -16.64 -4.25
N VAL A 143 13.39 -16.89 -2.98
CA VAL A 143 13.47 -15.88 -1.92
C VAL A 143 14.62 -16.22 -0.96
N HIS A 144 15.46 -15.24 -0.70
CA HIS A 144 16.64 -15.35 0.15
C HIS A 144 16.46 -14.43 1.36
N PHE A 145 16.03 -15.02 2.48
CA PHE A 145 15.84 -14.33 3.75
C PHE A 145 17.16 -14.06 4.48
N GLY A 146 17.14 -13.10 5.41
CA GLY A 146 18.29 -12.73 6.25
C GLY A 146 19.42 -12.03 5.50
N LEU A 147 19.18 -11.55 4.27
CA LEU A 147 20.17 -10.87 3.43
C LEU A 147 19.83 -9.40 3.25
N ARG A 148 20.77 -8.52 3.58
CA ARG A 148 20.61 -7.07 3.48
C ARG A 148 21.46 -6.51 2.35
N LEU A 149 20.83 -5.72 1.47
CA LEU A 149 21.53 -4.95 0.45
C LEU A 149 22.53 -3.97 1.07
N LYS A 150 23.74 -3.94 0.51
CA LYS A 150 24.84 -3.05 0.92
C LYS A 150 25.38 -2.20 -0.23
N GLY A 151 25.38 -2.72 -1.45
CA GLY A 151 25.93 -2.03 -2.61
C GLY A 151 25.18 -2.36 -3.88
N ILE A 152 25.18 -1.41 -4.81
CA ILE A 152 24.68 -1.59 -6.18
C ILE A 152 25.78 -1.11 -7.12
N HIS A 153 26.15 -1.95 -8.08
CA HIS A 153 27.00 -1.60 -9.20
C HIS A 153 26.30 -2.00 -10.49
N GLN A 154 26.32 -1.15 -11.51
CA GLN A 154 25.69 -1.46 -12.80
C GLN A 154 26.54 -0.99 -13.96
N ASP A 155 26.39 -1.68 -15.09
CA ASP A 155 27.00 -1.36 -16.37
C ASP A 155 25.93 -1.36 -17.49
N ALA A 156 26.37 -1.26 -18.74
CA ALA A 156 25.48 -1.22 -19.89
C ALA A 156 24.63 -2.48 -20.06
N ASP A 157 25.05 -3.63 -19.52
CA ASP A 157 24.43 -4.95 -19.75
C ASP A 157 23.79 -5.56 -18.51
N SER A 158 24.17 -5.12 -17.31
CA SER A 158 23.83 -5.79 -16.06
C SER A 158 23.87 -4.89 -14.82
N VAL A 159 23.31 -5.41 -13.73
CA VAL A 159 23.43 -4.86 -12.38
C VAL A 159 23.84 -5.96 -11.41
N THR A 160 24.69 -5.61 -10.46
CA THR A 160 25.19 -6.46 -9.37
C THR A 160 24.77 -5.85 -8.04
N ALA A 161 23.99 -6.60 -7.26
CA ALA A 161 23.63 -6.29 -5.88
C ALA A 161 24.60 -7.00 -4.93
N THR A 162 25.33 -6.24 -4.12
CA THR A 162 26.12 -6.78 -3.01
C THR A 162 25.25 -6.83 -1.77
N VAL A 163 25.15 -8.00 -1.15
CA VAL A 163 24.34 -8.23 0.05
C VAL A 163 25.18 -8.87 1.15
N THR A 164 24.79 -8.65 2.40
CA THR A 164 25.42 -9.26 3.58
C THR A 164 24.37 -9.97 4.43
N ARG A 165 24.78 -11.03 5.14
CA ARG A 165 23.94 -11.63 6.17
C ARG A 165 23.69 -10.67 7.32
N ALA A 166 22.56 -10.84 8.00
CA ALA A 166 22.22 -10.04 9.18
C ALA A 166 23.27 -10.11 10.31
N ASP A 167 23.99 -11.23 10.43
CA ASP A 167 25.09 -11.44 11.39
C ASP A 167 26.45 -10.88 10.92
N GLY A 168 26.52 -10.30 9.71
CA GLY A 168 27.74 -9.73 9.13
C GLY A 168 28.79 -10.76 8.70
N SER A 169 28.49 -12.06 8.77
CA SER A 169 29.48 -13.13 8.61
C SER A 169 29.94 -13.36 7.16
N ALA A 170 29.12 -12.98 6.16
CA ALA A 170 29.44 -13.20 4.75
C ALA A 170 28.76 -12.18 3.83
N GLU A 171 29.54 -11.65 2.88
CA GLU A 171 29.02 -10.93 1.72
C GLU A 171 28.86 -11.87 0.52
N THR A 172 27.81 -11.66 -0.27
CA THR A 172 27.59 -12.34 -1.55
C THR A 172 26.99 -11.37 -2.56
N THR A 173 26.95 -11.76 -3.83
CA THR A 173 26.48 -10.91 -4.92
C THR A 173 25.43 -11.60 -5.77
N PHE A 174 24.44 -10.82 -6.21
CA PHE A 174 23.44 -11.22 -7.20
C PHE A 174 23.65 -10.39 -8.47
N ARG A 175 23.97 -11.03 -9.60
CA ARG A 175 24.08 -10.36 -10.89
C ARG A 175 22.82 -10.63 -11.73
N ALA A 176 22.22 -9.57 -12.25
CA ALA A 176 20.93 -9.59 -12.91
C ALA A 176 20.89 -8.61 -14.10
N ALA A 177 19.89 -8.73 -14.96
CA ALA A 177 19.61 -7.77 -16.03
C ALA A 177 19.01 -6.47 -15.48
N PHE A 178 18.21 -6.58 -14.42
CA PHE A 178 17.56 -5.47 -13.72
C PHE A 178 17.51 -5.71 -12.21
N LEU A 179 17.44 -4.61 -11.46
CA LEU A 179 17.23 -4.58 -10.01
C LEU A 179 15.97 -3.79 -9.67
N VAL A 180 15.11 -4.36 -8.84
CA VAL A 180 13.91 -3.67 -8.34
C VAL A 180 14.04 -3.42 -6.84
N GLY A 181 14.00 -2.16 -6.43
CA GLY A 181 13.91 -1.74 -5.04
C GLY A 181 12.46 -1.74 -4.55
N ALA A 182 12.10 -2.76 -3.78
CA ALA A 182 10.82 -2.90 -3.10
C ALA A 182 10.99 -2.89 -1.56
N ASP A 183 12.04 -2.23 -1.07
CA ASP A 183 12.55 -2.31 0.31
C ASP A 183 12.00 -1.22 1.25
N GLY A 184 10.83 -0.67 0.92
CA GLY A 184 10.01 0.16 1.80
C GLY A 184 10.47 1.61 1.99
N GLY A 185 9.81 2.35 2.88
CA GLY A 185 10.03 3.79 3.05
C GLY A 185 11.45 4.21 3.41
N ARG A 186 12.19 3.31 4.08
CA ARG A 186 13.61 3.50 4.44
C ARG A 186 14.59 2.93 3.42
N SER A 187 14.11 2.62 2.21
CA SER A 187 14.82 1.95 1.10
C SER A 187 16.31 2.25 1.07
N THR A 188 17.09 1.19 1.18
CA THR A 188 18.53 1.20 0.93
C THR A 188 18.79 1.34 -0.56
N THR A 189 17.98 0.68 -1.41
CA THR A 189 18.07 0.77 -2.87
C THR A 189 18.03 2.22 -3.34
N ARG A 190 16.99 2.97 -2.95
CA ARG A 190 16.81 4.39 -3.30
C ARG A 190 18.03 5.22 -2.89
N LYS A 191 18.53 5.02 -1.68
CA LYS A 191 19.68 5.76 -1.13
C LYS A 191 20.98 5.46 -1.89
N LEU A 192 21.24 4.18 -2.21
CA LEU A 192 22.42 3.77 -2.97
C LEU A 192 22.41 4.31 -4.40
N LEU A 193 21.23 4.49 -4.98
CA LEU A 193 21.06 5.12 -6.30
C LEU A 193 21.11 6.66 -6.25
N GLY A 194 21.25 7.26 -5.06
CA GLY A 194 21.25 8.72 -4.89
C GLY A 194 19.91 9.40 -5.18
N ILE A 195 18.83 8.63 -5.32
CA ILE A 195 17.50 9.14 -5.65
C ILE A 195 16.88 9.81 -4.41
N GLN A 196 16.46 11.07 -4.55
CA GLN A 196 15.93 11.84 -3.43
C GLN A 196 14.41 11.69 -3.32
N PHE A 197 13.90 11.83 -2.09
CA PHE A 197 12.48 12.07 -1.85
C PHE A 197 12.20 13.57 -1.81
N LYS A 198 11.14 14.00 -2.50
CA LYS A 198 10.59 15.36 -2.43
C LYS A 198 9.15 15.34 -1.95
N GLY A 199 8.78 16.37 -1.20
CA GLY A 199 7.45 16.56 -0.64
C GLY A 199 7.53 17.02 0.82
N HIS A 200 6.60 16.60 1.66
CA HIS A 200 6.52 17.05 3.05
C HIS A 200 6.16 15.91 4.03
N SER A 201 6.34 16.20 5.31
CA SER A 201 5.85 15.34 6.40
C SER A 201 4.80 16.11 7.18
N TRP A 202 3.75 15.43 7.60
CA TRP A 202 2.72 16.04 8.44
C TRP A 202 3.26 16.25 9.86
N PRO A 203 2.81 17.31 10.56
CA PRO A 203 3.26 17.58 11.92
C PRO A 203 2.75 16.52 12.92
N GLU A 204 1.56 15.96 12.68
CA GLU A 204 0.97 14.94 13.54
C GLU A 204 1.70 13.59 13.45
N ARG A 205 1.72 12.89 14.58
CA ARG A 205 2.02 11.46 14.64
C ARG A 205 0.72 10.69 14.73
N LEU A 206 0.67 9.52 14.10
CA LEU A 206 -0.43 8.58 14.25
C LEU A 206 0.00 7.42 15.11
N VAL A 207 -0.93 6.83 15.85
CA VAL A 207 -0.75 5.58 16.57
C VAL A 207 -1.66 4.54 15.95
N ALA A 208 -1.08 3.54 15.31
CA ALA A 208 -1.81 2.38 14.82
C ALA A 208 -1.90 1.32 15.93
N ILE A 209 -3.13 0.99 16.33
CA ILE A 209 -3.43 0.08 17.42
C ILE A 209 -4.22 -1.09 16.83
N ASP A 210 -3.68 -2.30 16.92
CA ASP A 210 -4.42 -3.53 16.64
C ASP A 210 -5.05 -4.00 17.95
N VAL A 211 -6.37 -4.15 17.97
CA VAL A 211 -7.14 -4.40 19.19
C VAL A 211 -8.26 -5.39 18.93
N TRP A 212 -8.37 -6.40 19.79
CA TRP A 212 -9.53 -7.29 19.83
C TRP A 212 -10.67 -6.58 20.56
N ILE A 213 -11.85 -6.51 19.93
CA ILE A 213 -13.03 -5.87 20.50
C ILE A 213 -14.18 -6.87 20.42
N LYS A 214 -14.84 -7.12 21.55
CA LYS A 214 -16.03 -7.95 21.61
C LYS A 214 -17.27 -7.11 21.30
N ASP A 215 -18.09 -7.61 20.39
CA ASP A 215 -19.36 -6.97 19.99
C ASP A 215 -19.18 -5.49 19.61
N ALA A 216 -18.17 -5.23 18.79
CA ALA A 216 -17.90 -3.91 18.25
C ALA A 216 -19.14 -3.31 17.57
N GLU A 217 -19.40 -2.02 17.82
CA GLU A 217 -20.38 -1.28 17.04
C GLU A 217 -19.77 -0.94 15.67
N PHE A 218 -20.47 -1.26 14.58
CA PHE A 218 -20.07 -0.94 13.20
C PHE A 218 -21.29 -0.77 12.29
N ASP A 219 -21.08 -0.26 11.08
CA ASP A 219 -22.08 -0.25 10.01
C ASP A 219 -21.87 -1.45 9.08
N ASP A 220 -22.94 -2.17 8.73
CA ASP A 220 -22.84 -3.43 7.98
C ASP A 220 -22.34 -3.23 6.54
N ASN A 221 -22.58 -2.06 5.95
CA ASN A 221 -22.12 -1.71 4.60
C ASN A 221 -20.74 -1.04 4.62
N PHE A 222 -20.50 -0.19 5.62
CA PHE A 222 -19.31 0.66 5.76
C PHE A 222 -18.65 0.48 7.13
N PRO A 223 -18.11 -0.71 7.45
CA PRO A 223 -17.51 -0.97 8.76
C PRO A 223 -16.22 -0.18 8.99
N SER A 224 -15.59 0.33 7.93
CA SER A 224 -14.41 1.21 8.02
C SER A 224 -14.85 2.68 8.15
N SER A 225 -14.49 3.33 9.25
CA SER A 225 -14.85 4.71 9.57
C SER A 225 -13.62 5.61 9.65
N LEU A 226 -13.66 6.72 8.90
CA LEU A 226 -12.78 7.87 9.06
C LEU A 226 -13.42 8.84 10.05
N PHE A 227 -12.84 8.95 11.25
CA PHE A 227 -13.34 9.82 12.31
C PHE A 227 -12.87 11.25 12.11
N VAL A 228 -13.82 12.18 12.08
CA VAL A 228 -13.62 13.62 11.97
C VAL A 228 -13.49 14.21 13.36
N ASP A 229 -12.31 14.74 13.68
CA ASP A 229 -12.01 15.43 14.93
C ASP A 229 -10.80 16.37 14.74
N PRO A 230 -10.78 17.57 15.33
CA PRO A 230 -9.67 18.52 15.14
C PRO A 230 -8.32 18.01 15.68
N VAL A 231 -8.30 17.03 16.59
CA VAL A 231 -7.08 16.52 17.23
C VAL A 231 -6.95 15.00 17.07
N HIS A 232 -7.96 14.25 17.49
CA HIS A 232 -7.96 12.79 17.57
C HIS A 232 -8.68 12.14 16.40
N TRP A 233 -8.55 12.74 15.21
CA TRP A 233 -9.04 12.14 13.97
C TRP A 233 -8.35 10.81 13.71
N GLY A 234 -8.96 9.98 12.89
CA GLY A 234 -8.44 8.64 12.70
C GLY A 234 -9.18 7.77 11.71
N LEU A 235 -8.75 6.52 11.67
CA LEU A 235 -9.34 5.44 10.90
C LEU A 235 -9.57 4.24 11.82
N VAL A 236 -10.80 3.74 11.84
CA VAL A 236 -11.12 2.42 12.41
C VAL A 236 -11.54 1.51 11.29
N SER A 237 -10.91 0.34 11.17
CA SER A 237 -11.23 -0.64 10.13
C SER A 237 -11.08 -2.06 10.67
N PRO A 238 -11.98 -2.99 10.34
CA PRO A 238 -11.83 -4.37 10.74
C PRO A 238 -10.66 -5.02 9.99
N LEU A 239 -9.92 -5.89 10.67
CA LEU A 239 -8.83 -6.69 10.10
C LEU A 239 -9.28 -8.11 9.71
N GLU A 240 -10.52 -8.47 10.05
CA GLU A 240 -11.21 -9.69 9.64
C GLU A 240 -12.72 -9.41 9.56
N LYS A 241 -13.51 -10.33 8.99
CA LYS A 241 -14.94 -10.08 8.76
C LYS A 241 -15.66 -9.84 10.11
N PRO A 242 -16.17 -8.63 10.39
CA PRO A 242 -16.81 -8.33 11.66
C PRO A 242 -18.15 -9.07 11.77
N GLN A 243 -18.46 -9.56 12.97
CA GLN A 243 -19.69 -10.28 13.27
C GLN A 243 -20.26 -9.81 14.62
N ARG A 244 -21.56 -9.49 14.65
CA ARG A 244 -22.26 -9.08 15.88
C ARG A 244 -22.14 -10.17 16.95
N GLY A 245 -21.96 -9.75 18.20
CA GLY A 245 -21.79 -10.63 19.36
C GLY A 245 -20.48 -11.40 19.43
N LYS A 246 -19.59 -11.28 18.43
CA LYS A 246 -18.28 -11.95 18.41
C LYS A 246 -17.15 -10.97 18.67
N GLU A 247 -16.03 -11.52 19.09
CA GLU A 247 -14.77 -10.79 19.11
C GLU A 247 -14.24 -10.65 17.67
N THR A 248 -13.69 -9.49 17.36
CA THR A 248 -13.13 -9.18 16.04
C THR A 248 -11.87 -8.35 16.23
N LEU A 249 -10.84 -8.60 15.43
CA LEU A 249 -9.64 -7.79 15.40
C LEU A 249 -9.86 -6.50 14.57
N TRP A 250 -9.56 -5.35 15.17
CA TRP A 250 -9.69 -4.03 14.56
C TRP A 250 -8.35 -3.30 14.51
N ARG A 251 -8.16 -2.50 13.46
CA ARG A 251 -7.14 -1.46 13.38
C ARG A 251 -7.80 -0.13 13.77
N CYS A 252 -7.36 0.43 14.90
CA CYS A 252 -7.67 1.80 15.30
C CYS A 252 -6.42 2.66 15.10
N THR A 253 -6.45 3.58 14.15
CA THR A 253 -5.38 4.56 13.93
C THR A 253 -5.87 5.91 14.40
N VAL A 254 -5.22 6.49 15.41
CA VAL A 254 -5.64 7.77 16.01
C VAL A 254 -4.48 8.76 15.98
N ALA A 255 -4.78 10.01 15.64
CA ALA A 255 -3.81 11.09 15.66
C ALA A 255 -3.50 11.59 17.07
N LEU A 256 -2.22 11.94 17.28
CA LEU A 256 -1.77 12.72 18.40
C LEU A 256 -1.84 14.20 18.06
N HIS A 257 -2.01 15.03 19.09
CA HIS A 257 -1.88 16.47 18.95
C HIS A 257 -0.49 16.83 18.38
N PRO A 258 -0.36 17.78 17.43
CA PRO A 258 0.93 18.14 16.82
C PRO A 258 2.04 18.53 17.81
N SER A 259 1.64 19.09 18.96
CA SER A 259 2.57 19.49 20.03
C SER A 259 2.96 18.35 20.98
N ASP A 260 2.42 17.14 20.82
CA ASP A 260 2.78 16.00 21.67
C ASP A 260 4.26 15.61 21.47
N GLN A 261 5.06 15.76 22.53
CA GLN A 261 6.49 15.48 22.54
C GLN A 261 6.84 14.16 23.26
N ARG A 262 5.85 13.35 23.64
CA ARG A 262 6.09 12.08 24.33
C ARG A 262 6.93 11.14 23.45
N GLY A 263 7.86 10.44 24.10
CA GLY A 263 8.62 9.37 23.45
C GLY A 263 7.72 8.18 23.08
N ASP A 264 8.18 7.34 22.16
CA ASP A 264 7.40 6.19 21.66
C ASP A 264 6.88 5.30 22.79
N ASP A 265 7.72 5.00 23.79
CA ASP A 265 7.37 4.18 24.96
C ASP A 265 6.23 4.79 25.80
N GLN A 266 6.19 6.13 25.92
CA GLN A 266 5.14 6.84 26.64
C GLN A 266 3.83 6.90 25.84
N VAL A 267 3.93 6.98 24.51
CA VAL A 267 2.78 6.97 23.61
C VAL A 267 2.09 5.61 23.60
N VAL A 268 2.86 4.52 23.68
CA VAL A 268 2.32 3.14 23.69
C VAL A 268 2.02 2.59 25.09
N ALA A 269 2.21 3.40 26.14
CA ALA A 269 1.79 3.03 27.48
C ALA A 269 0.28 2.79 27.57
N GLU A 270 -0.14 1.85 28.42
CA GLU A 270 -1.53 1.37 28.53
C GLU A 270 -2.55 2.52 28.67
N GLU A 271 -2.32 3.45 29.59
CA GLU A 271 -3.20 4.62 29.81
C GLU A 271 -3.32 5.52 28.57
N SER A 272 -2.22 5.71 27.84
CA SER A 272 -2.21 6.48 26.60
C SER A 272 -3.02 5.77 25.51
N ILE A 273 -2.85 4.46 25.38
CA ILE A 273 -3.62 3.66 24.42
C ILE A 273 -5.11 3.65 24.77
N LYS A 274 -5.46 3.49 26.04
CA LYS A 274 -6.86 3.55 26.51
C LYS A 274 -7.49 4.91 26.22
N SER A 275 -6.77 6.00 26.49
CA SER A 275 -7.20 7.36 26.14
C SER A 275 -7.43 7.51 24.63
N LEU A 276 -6.49 7.05 23.79
CA LEU A 276 -6.64 7.13 22.33
C LEU A 276 -7.83 6.32 21.82
N LEU A 277 -8.02 5.10 22.32
CA LEU A 277 -9.14 4.25 21.94
C LEU A 277 -10.49 4.85 22.36
N SER A 278 -10.57 5.57 23.47
CA SER A 278 -11.82 6.21 23.91
C SER A 278 -12.37 7.28 22.95
N HIS A 279 -11.57 7.75 21.98
CA HIS A 279 -12.04 8.67 20.94
C HIS A 279 -12.75 7.98 19.77
N VAL A 280 -12.54 6.66 19.60
CA VAL A 280 -12.98 5.94 18.40
C VAL A 280 -13.66 4.59 18.67
N VAL A 281 -13.57 4.08 19.90
CA VAL A 281 -14.25 2.87 20.38
C VAL A 281 -15.29 3.28 21.43
N PRO A 282 -16.58 2.95 21.25
CA PRO A 282 -17.59 3.28 22.23
C PRO A 282 -17.36 2.60 23.59
N GLY A 283 -17.79 3.27 24.67
CA GLY A 283 -17.45 2.94 26.06
C GLY A 283 -17.73 1.49 26.48
N PRO A 284 -18.93 0.92 26.21
CA PRO A 284 -19.23 -0.47 26.58
C PRO A 284 -18.27 -1.49 25.98
N GLN A 285 -17.71 -1.21 24.79
CA GLN A 285 -16.78 -2.08 24.09
C GLN A 285 -15.33 -1.85 24.49
N LEU A 286 -14.98 -0.62 24.89
CA LEU A 286 -13.62 -0.27 25.33
C LEU A 286 -13.19 -1.10 26.55
N ASP A 287 -14.11 -1.41 27.45
CA ASP A 287 -13.84 -2.25 28.63
C ASP A 287 -13.48 -3.71 28.28
N THR A 288 -13.80 -4.15 27.07
CA THR A 288 -13.48 -5.49 26.56
C THR A 288 -12.26 -5.50 25.64
N ALA A 289 -11.66 -4.34 25.39
CA ALA A 289 -10.62 -4.17 24.40
C ALA A 289 -9.30 -4.83 24.84
N THR A 290 -8.79 -5.77 24.04
CA THR A 290 -7.46 -6.38 24.27
C THR A 290 -6.49 -5.91 23.21
N VAL A 291 -5.51 -5.09 23.61
CA VAL A 291 -4.50 -4.52 22.71
C VAL A 291 -3.50 -5.61 22.31
N VAL A 292 -3.33 -5.83 21.00
CA VAL A 292 -2.35 -6.76 20.44
C VAL A 292 -1.01 -6.08 20.22
N ARG A 293 -1.04 -4.89 19.59
CA ARG A 293 0.14 -4.07 19.32
C ARG A 293 -0.26 -2.62 19.13
N ALA A 294 0.64 -1.71 19.49
CA ALA A 294 0.53 -0.29 19.18
C ALA A 294 1.85 0.20 18.58
N SER A 295 1.76 1.00 17.51
CA SER A 295 2.94 1.54 16.84
C SER A 295 2.72 3.00 16.46
N PRO A 296 3.50 3.94 17.03
CA PRO A 296 3.45 5.32 16.63
C PRO A 296 4.32 5.54 15.38
N TYR A 297 3.86 6.38 14.46
CA TYR A 297 4.58 6.70 13.23
C TYR A 297 4.25 8.09 12.73
N ARG A 298 5.15 8.63 11.90
CA ARG A 298 4.92 9.87 11.16
C ARG A 298 4.35 9.54 9.79
N VAL A 299 3.50 10.43 9.29
CA VAL A 299 2.91 10.33 7.96
C VAL A 299 3.53 11.35 7.03
N HIS A 300 3.63 10.98 5.76
CA HIS A 300 4.41 11.68 4.75
C HIS A 300 3.55 11.90 3.50
N GLN A 301 3.99 12.85 2.67
CA GLN A 301 3.65 12.94 1.25
C GLN A 301 4.97 13.14 0.52
N LEU A 302 5.64 12.03 0.20
CA LEU A 302 6.96 12.03 -0.40
C LEU A 302 6.92 11.20 -1.69
N CYS A 303 7.58 11.70 -2.73
CA CYS A 303 7.74 11.00 -3.99
C CYS A 303 9.20 11.06 -4.44
N ALA A 304 9.70 9.97 -5.00
CA ALA A 304 11.03 9.92 -5.58
C ALA A 304 11.14 10.89 -6.77
N THR A 305 12.30 11.55 -6.88
CA THR A 305 12.56 12.49 -7.98
C THR A 305 12.57 11.81 -9.35
N THR A 306 12.91 10.53 -9.37
CA THR A 306 12.77 9.56 -10.46
C THR A 306 12.52 8.19 -9.83
N MET A 307 11.89 7.26 -10.54
CA MET A 307 11.69 5.89 -10.07
C MET A 307 12.68 4.91 -10.70
N ASN A 308 13.54 5.34 -11.62
CA ASN A 308 14.59 4.52 -12.20
C ASN A 308 15.94 5.24 -12.27
N SER A 309 17.01 4.45 -12.33
CA SER A 309 18.37 4.89 -12.61
C SER A 309 19.09 3.76 -13.34
N GLY A 310 19.17 3.86 -14.67
CA GLY A 310 19.72 2.80 -15.51
C GLY A 310 18.88 1.52 -15.41
N ARG A 311 19.52 0.42 -14.98
CA ARG A 311 18.92 -0.91 -14.80
C ARG A 311 18.25 -1.12 -13.44
N CYS A 312 18.20 -0.08 -12.61
CA CYS A 312 17.59 -0.14 -11.29
C CYS A 312 16.28 0.65 -11.26
N VAL A 313 15.23 0.09 -10.66
CA VAL A 313 13.89 0.68 -10.60
C VAL A 313 13.31 0.57 -9.18
N LEU A 314 12.49 1.52 -8.75
CA LEU A 314 11.84 1.57 -7.44
C LEU A 314 10.34 1.32 -7.57
N VAL A 315 9.74 0.64 -6.60
CA VAL A 315 8.29 0.39 -6.51
C VAL A 315 7.75 0.62 -5.11
N GLY A 316 6.46 0.97 -4.99
CA GLY A 316 5.76 1.10 -3.72
C GLY A 316 6.45 2.09 -2.77
N ASP A 317 6.53 1.74 -1.48
CA ASP A 317 7.08 2.61 -0.44
C ASP A 317 8.54 3.04 -0.68
N ALA A 318 9.30 2.32 -1.51
CA ALA A 318 10.65 2.74 -1.90
C ALA A 318 10.61 3.98 -2.82
N ALA A 319 9.54 4.14 -3.60
CA ALA A 319 9.31 5.19 -4.58
C ALA A 319 8.42 6.34 -4.08
N HIS A 320 7.48 6.09 -3.17
CA HIS A 320 6.62 7.13 -2.60
C HIS A 320 6.09 6.75 -1.23
N LEU A 321 5.70 7.74 -0.44
CA LEU A 321 5.09 7.57 0.87
C LEU A 321 3.91 8.53 0.97
N ASN A 322 2.75 8.02 1.37
CA ASN A 322 1.56 8.83 1.59
C ASN A 322 0.97 8.62 2.99
N ASN A 323 0.06 9.51 3.37
CA ASN A 323 -0.73 9.31 4.57
C ASN A 323 -1.80 8.22 4.32
N PRO A 324 -2.18 7.43 5.35
CA PRO A 324 -3.05 6.27 5.15
C PRO A 324 -4.54 6.61 4.97
N MET A 325 -4.93 7.89 5.04
CA MET A 325 -6.34 8.29 5.01
C MET A 325 -6.91 8.15 3.59
N GLY A 326 -7.69 7.09 3.40
CA GLY A 326 -8.21 6.66 2.10
C GLY A 326 -7.53 5.41 1.53
N ALA A 327 -6.74 4.66 2.29
CA ALA A 327 -6.23 3.32 1.89
C ALA A 327 -5.46 3.27 0.55
N MET A 328 -4.72 4.35 0.21
CA MET A 328 -4.09 4.48 -1.11
C MET A 328 -2.63 4.02 -1.18
N GLY A 329 -1.92 3.88 -0.06
CA GLY A 329 -0.48 3.54 -0.06
C GLY A 329 -0.17 2.21 -0.76
N LEU A 330 -0.61 1.10 -0.15
CA LEU A 330 -0.38 -0.24 -0.72
C LEU A 330 -1.07 -0.44 -2.07
N THR A 331 -2.26 0.15 -2.27
CA THR A 331 -2.95 0.15 -3.57
C THR A 331 -2.07 0.76 -4.68
N THR A 332 -1.40 1.89 -4.41
CA THR A 332 -0.46 2.50 -5.36
C THR A 332 0.73 1.59 -5.63
N GLY A 333 1.30 0.96 -4.58
CA GLY A 333 2.39 0.01 -4.75
C GLY A 333 2.02 -1.22 -5.58
N ILE A 334 0.81 -1.76 -5.42
CA ILE A 334 0.30 -2.86 -6.26
C ILE A 334 0.26 -2.46 -7.74
N LEU A 335 -0.19 -1.24 -8.02
CA LEU A 335 -0.25 -0.69 -9.38
C LEU A 335 1.14 -0.38 -9.95
N ASP A 336 2.11 0.00 -9.11
CA ASP A 336 3.51 0.13 -9.53
C ASP A 336 4.11 -1.20 -9.95
N ALA A 337 3.83 -2.28 -9.19
CA ALA A 337 4.29 -3.62 -9.50
C ALA A 337 3.72 -4.12 -10.84
N ASP A 338 2.42 -3.88 -11.09
CA ASP A 338 1.77 -4.26 -12.35
C ASP A 338 2.37 -3.51 -13.54
N ALA A 339 2.50 -2.19 -13.44
CA ALA A 339 3.10 -1.38 -14.50
C ALA A 339 4.58 -1.72 -14.73
N LEU A 340 5.36 -1.98 -13.68
CA LEU A 340 6.77 -2.35 -13.84
C LEU A 340 6.92 -3.72 -14.50
N ALA A 341 6.06 -4.69 -14.17
CA ALA A 341 6.09 -6.00 -14.81
C ALA A 341 5.88 -5.86 -16.33
N ASP A 342 4.89 -5.07 -16.75
CA ASP A 342 4.64 -4.79 -18.17
C ASP A 342 5.82 -4.06 -18.83
N ALA A 343 6.44 -3.09 -18.14
CA ALA A 343 7.61 -2.37 -18.64
C ALA A 343 8.81 -3.30 -18.86
N LEU A 344 9.07 -4.22 -17.93
CA LEU A 344 10.17 -5.18 -18.06
C LEU A 344 9.88 -6.27 -19.10
N GLU A 345 8.61 -6.67 -19.28
CA GLU A 345 8.20 -7.57 -20.37
C GLU A 345 8.47 -6.93 -21.75
N LEU A 346 8.07 -5.67 -21.93
CA LEU A 346 8.36 -4.89 -23.14
C LEU A 346 9.86 -4.86 -23.47
N ILE A 347 10.71 -4.65 -22.46
CA ILE A 347 12.15 -4.58 -22.67
C ILE A 347 12.77 -5.97 -22.93
N ILE A 348 12.43 -6.96 -22.10
CA ILE A 348 13.10 -8.27 -22.11
C ILE A 348 12.60 -9.15 -23.25
N HIS A 349 11.29 -9.18 -23.50
CA HIS A 349 10.68 -10.10 -24.46
C HIS A 349 10.38 -9.45 -25.81
N GLU A 350 10.11 -8.14 -25.85
CA GLU A 350 9.75 -7.45 -27.09
C GLU A 350 10.86 -6.57 -27.66
N GLY A 351 12.00 -6.48 -26.96
CA GLY A 351 13.18 -5.77 -27.44
C GLY A 351 13.02 -4.24 -27.44
N GLU A 352 12.06 -3.70 -26.69
CA GLU A 352 11.96 -2.25 -26.49
C GLU A 352 13.18 -1.72 -25.71
N PRO A 353 13.61 -0.47 -25.96
CA PRO A 353 14.80 0.09 -25.32
C PRO A 353 14.57 0.30 -23.82
N ILE A 354 15.67 0.33 -23.05
CA ILE A 354 15.62 0.57 -21.59
C ILE A 354 14.91 1.88 -21.19
N GLY A 355 14.80 2.84 -22.11
CA GLY A 355 14.06 4.09 -21.93
C GLY A 355 12.56 3.90 -21.66
N VAL A 356 11.99 2.71 -21.86
CA VAL A 356 10.64 2.36 -21.36
C VAL A 356 10.53 2.57 -19.84
N LEU A 357 11.64 2.44 -19.09
CA LEU A 357 11.66 2.70 -17.66
C LEU A 357 11.46 4.19 -17.31
N ASP A 358 11.79 5.11 -18.22
CA ASP A 358 11.51 6.54 -18.03
C ASP A 358 10.01 6.80 -18.18
N VAL A 359 9.35 6.14 -19.16
CA VAL A 359 7.89 6.18 -19.31
C VAL A 359 7.19 5.62 -18.07
N TYR A 360 7.69 4.51 -17.54
CA TYR A 360 7.20 3.95 -16.26
C TYR A 360 7.32 4.97 -15.13
N THR A 361 8.50 5.58 -14.98
CA THR A 361 8.75 6.61 -13.97
C THR A 361 7.77 7.78 -14.12
N ASP A 362 7.59 8.31 -15.33
CA ASP A 362 6.74 9.46 -15.57
C ASP A 362 5.28 9.16 -15.26
N GLU A 363 4.76 8.03 -15.74
CA GLU A 363 3.37 7.66 -15.53
C GLU A 363 3.04 7.36 -14.06
N ARG A 364 3.93 6.65 -13.35
CA ARG A 364 3.71 6.33 -11.93
C ARG A 364 3.86 7.55 -11.03
N ARG A 365 4.80 8.45 -11.33
CA ARG A 365 4.92 9.74 -10.63
C ARG A 365 3.73 10.64 -10.94
N ARG A 366 3.26 10.69 -12.18
CA ARG A 366 2.05 11.43 -12.58
C ARG A 366 0.83 10.94 -11.81
N ALA A 367 0.62 9.62 -11.73
CA ALA A 367 -0.47 9.04 -10.93
C ALA A 367 -0.36 9.43 -9.45
N PHE A 368 0.84 9.39 -8.86
CA PHE A 368 1.03 9.82 -7.48
C PHE A 368 0.70 11.31 -7.28
N GLN A 369 1.27 12.18 -8.12
CA GLN A 369 1.20 13.64 -7.97
C GLN A 369 -0.17 14.22 -8.33
N MET A 370 -0.87 13.63 -9.30
CA MET A 370 -2.14 14.16 -9.79
C MET A 370 -3.36 13.52 -9.13
N PHE A 371 -3.18 12.38 -8.46
CA PHE A 371 -4.30 11.65 -7.85
C PHE A 371 -4.02 11.25 -6.40
N VAL A 372 -2.96 10.46 -6.13
CA VAL A 372 -2.75 9.86 -4.80
C VAL A 372 -2.47 10.91 -3.72
N ASP A 373 -1.49 11.78 -3.94
CA ASP A 373 -1.13 12.82 -2.97
C ASP A 373 -2.29 13.82 -2.76
N PRO A 374 -2.86 14.46 -3.79
CA PRO A 374 -3.98 15.39 -3.59
C PRO A 374 -5.18 14.74 -2.89
N SER A 375 -5.55 13.52 -3.27
CA SER A 375 -6.72 12.83 -2.69
C SER A 375 -6.48 12.45 -1.23
N SER A 376 -5.31 11.90 -0.90
CA SER A 376 -5.00 11.49 0.48
C SER A 376 -4.79 12.70 1.37
N SER A 377 -4.15 13.75 0.86
CA SER A 377 -3.96 15.02 1.56
C SER A 377 -5.31 15.65 1.89
N GLN A 378 -6.22 15.74 0.92
CA GLN A 378 -7.55 16.30 1.17
C GLN A 378 -8.38 15.43 2.12
N ASN A 379 -8.27 14.09 2.06
CA ASN A 379 -8.92 13.22 3.04
C ASN A 379 -8.42 13.48 4.46
N LYS A 380 -7.10 13.62 4.66
CA LYS A 380 -6.52 14.01 5.95
C LYS A 380 -7.07 15.35 6.41
N LEU A 381 -7.09 16.37 5.54
CA LEU A 381 -7.58 17.71 5.89
C LEU A 381 -9.07 17.71 6.28
N ARG A 382 -9.90 16.90 5.61
CA ARG A 382 -11.32 16.74 5.97
C ARG A 382 -11.49 16.17 7.37
N ILE A 383 -10.74 15.13 7.71
CA ILE A 383 -10.91 14.44 8.99
C ILE A 383 -10.25 15.19 10.15
N ALA A 384 -9.16 15.92 9.89
CA ALA A 384 -8.48 16.79 10.85
C ALA A 384 -9.17 18.17 10.99
N SER A 385 -10.50 18.21 10.84
CA SER A 385 -11.33 19.41 10.97
C SER A 385 -12.44 19.16 11.99
N ASP A 386 -13.20 20.19 12.33
CA ASP A 386 -14.44 20.01 13.08
C ASP A 386 -15.59 19.55 12.17
N VAL A 387 -16.61 18.91 12.77
CA VAL A 387 -17.75 18.36 12.03
C VAL A 387 -18.50 19.42 11.22
N SER A 388 -18.60 20.66 11.71
CA SER A 388 -19.33 21.71 11.02
C SER A 388 -18.60 22.16 9.75
N THR A 389 -17.26 22.23 9.80
CA THR A 389 -16.40 22.48 8.64
C THR A 389 -16.44 21.31 7.67
N ALA A 390 -16.30 20.07 8.15
CA ALA A 390 -16.36 18.87 7.30
C ALA A 390 -17.69 18.75 6.53
N LYS A 391 -18.82 19.12 7.15
CA LYS A 391 -20.14 19.14 6.49
C LYS A 391 -20.26 20.20 5.37
N GLN A 392 -19.36 21.19 5.31
CA GLN A 392 -19.33 22.17 4.22
C GLN A 392 -18.48 21.70 3.01
N ASP A 393 -17.56 20.76 3.22
CA ASP A 393 -16.72 20.20 2.15
C ASP A 393 -17.59 19.63 1.02
N TRP A 394 -17.24 19.99 -0.22
CA TRP A 394 -18.05 19.66 -1.38
C TRP A 394 -18.17 18.15 -1.59
N LEU A 395 -17.12 17.37 -1.30
CA LEU A 395 -17.12 15.92 -1.49
C LEU A 395 -18.01 15.26 -0.44
N ILE A 396 -17.93 15.70 0.82
CA ILE A 396 -18.82 15.21 1.88
C ILE A 396 -20.28 15.48 1.50
N ARG A 397 -20.62 16.71 1.08
CA ARG A 397 -21.99 17.05 0.64
C ARG A 397 -22.42 16.32 -0.62
N PHE A 398 -21.49 16.06 -1.55
CA PHE A 398 -21.78 15.31 -2.76
C PHE A 398 -22.08 13.85 -2.42
N MET A 399 -21.19 13.20 -1.68
CA MET A 399 -21.30 11.79 -1.33
C MET A 399 -22.46 11.48 -0.38
N ALA A 400 -22.80 12.41 0.54
CA ALA A 400 -24.00 12.28 1.38
C ALA A 400 -25.32 12.28 0.58
N ARG A 401 -25.32 12.86 -0.62
CA ARG A 401 -26.48 12.86 -1.54
C ARG A 401 -26.41 11.73 -2.56
N ALA A 402 -25.21 11.42 -3.02
CA ALA A 402 -24.96 10.46 -4.09
C ALA A 402 -24.96 9.01 -3.62
N SER A 403 -24.90 8.72 -2.32
CA SER A 403 -24.75 7.36 -1.78
C SER A 403 -25.76 6.33 -2.30
N ASP A 404 -26.93 6.79 -2.73
CA ASP A 404 -28.03 5.96 -3.27
C ASP A 404 -28.16 6.04 -4.81
N ASP A 405 -27.33 6.86 -5.48
CA ASP A 405 -27.31 7.04 -6.93
C ASP A 405 -26.02 6.45 -7.53
N SER A 406 -26.16 5.30 -8.20
CA SER A 406 -25.02 4.55 -8.75
C SER A 406 -24.24 5.33 -9.82
N ASP A 407 -24.89 6.19 -10.60
CA ASP A 407 -24.24 6.93 -11.68
C ASP A 407 -23.42 8.08 -11.12
N LEU A 408 -23.95 8.78 -10.10
CA LEU A 408 -23.20 9.82 -9.40
C LEU A 408 -21.99 9.25 -8.64
N VAL A 409 -22.15 8.09 -8.01
CA VAL A 409 -21.02 7.41 -7.36
C VAL A 409 -19.98 7.01 -8.38
N LYS A 410 -20.39 6.42 -9.51
CA LYS A 410 -19.48 6.05 -10.60
C LYS A 410 -18.71 7.25 -11.13
N HIS A 411 -19.36 8.40 -11.29
CA HIS A 411 -18.70 9.62 -11.71
C HIS A 411 -17.65 10.08 -10.69
N ALA A 412 -17.97 10.04 -9.39
CA ALA A 412 -17.04 10.43 -8.34
C ALA A 412 -15.86 9.48 -8.16
N THR A 413 -16.01 8.20 -8.50
CA THR A 413 -14.96 7.19 -8.39
C THR A 413 -14.19 6.96 -9.69
N ASP A 414 -14.56 7.59 -10.81
CA ASP A 414 -13.93 7.36 -12.13
C ASP A 414 -12.40 7.52 -12.09
N ALA A 415 -11.90 8.57 -11.41
CA ALA A 415 -10.47 8.85 -11.32
C ALA A 415 -9.67 7.71 -10.66
N PHE A 416 -10.30 6.90 -9.79
CA PHE A 416 -9.67 5.71 -9.21
C PHE A 416 -9.30 4.69 -10.29
N PHE A 417 -10.02 4.68 -11.41
CA PHE A 417 -9.81 3.76 -12.52
C PHE A 417 -9.05 4.40 -13.69
N SER A 418 -9.41 5.63 -14.06
CA SER A 418 -8.92 6.30 -15.25
C SER A 418 -7.56 6.97 -15.07
N VAL A 419 -7.21 7.39 -13.85
CA VAL A 419 -5.96 8.13 -13.56
C VAL A 419 -4.93 7.26 -12.85
N TRP A 420 -5.37 6.42 -11.91
CA TRP A 420 -4.46 5.72 -11.00
C TRP A 420 -3.75 4.52 -11.63
N ARG A 421 -4.39 3.85 -12.60
CA ARG A 421 -3.83 2.71 -13.33
C ARG A 421 -2.96 3.21 -14.50
N THR A 422 -1.95 2.42 -14.84
CA THR A 422 -1.07 2.69 -15.98
C THR A 422 -1.13 1.52 -16.95
N ASP A 423 -1.41 1.80 -18.22
CA ASP A 423 -1.24 0.85 -19.32
C ASP A 423 0.08 1.19 -20.01
N MET A 424 1.12 0.38 -19.77
CA MET A 424 2.46 0.67 -20.27
C MET A 424 2.54 0.64 -21.79
N ARG A 425 1.79 -0.24 -22.46
CA ARG A 425 1.79 -0.33 -23.93
C ARG A 425 1.19 0.92 -24.55
N LYS A 426 0.04 1.35 -24.03
CA LYS A 426 -0.61 2.59 -24.48
C LYS A 426 0.25 3.82 -24.18
N SER A 427 0.87 3.86 -23.00
CA SER A 427 1.72 4.99 -22.58
C SER A 427 2.96 5.10 -23.47
N LEU A 428 3.60 3.97 -23.78
CA LEU A 428 4.76 3.93 -24.68
C LEU A 428 4.42 4.45 -26.09
N CYS A 429 3.26 4.07 -26.65
CA CYS A 429 2.80 4.61 -27.94
C CYS A 429 2.61 6.13 -27.90
N THR A 430 2.12 6.66 -26.78
CA THR A 430 1.89 8.11 -26.61
C THR A 430 3.21 8.88 -26.52
N HIS A 431 4.25 8.31 -25.91
CA HIS A 431 5.57 8.93 -25.81
C HIS A 431 6.42 8.81 -27.09
N LYS A 432 6.08 7.88 -27.99
CA LYS A 432 6.73 7.73 -29.31
C LYS A 432 6.16 8.69 -30.37
N ALA A 433 4.95 9.20 -30.15
CA ALA A 433 4.28 10.20 -31.00
C ALA A 433 4.75 11.62 -30.64
#